data_AF-A0A1G4INI7-F1
#
_entry.id   AF-A0A1G4INI7-F1
#
_cell.length_a   1.000
_cell.length_b   1.000
_cell.length_c   1.000
_cell.angle_alpha   90.00
_cell.angle_beta   90.00
_cell.angle_gamma   90.00
#
_symmetry.space_group_name_H-M   'P 1'
#
loop_
_entity.id
_entity.type
_entity.pdbx_description
1 polymer ?
#
loop_
_entity_poly.entity_id
_entity_poly.type
_entity_poly.pdbx_seq_one_letter_code
_entity_poly.pdbx_strand_id
1 'polypeptide(L)'
;MESEGIQDLFAALKQAGNGSQISPEENGQNGARLQENDFDQDKLEFDEDSKIARQQQTFHDIEQRLRSLPRMQTGFDALSGGKDEAKSVRKVEDPVSILHMRKKDAQTKKPSTSEQWFTLPKPELTRELKRDLLLLKHRAALDPKRHYKKDKWQVPERFSVGTIVEDKSEFFSSRITKKERKNTTLESLMANDDTNRYFKRKYGEVQSKKTSGAKGHYKKVRERRKKM
;
A
#
# COMPACT_ATOMS: atom_id res chain seq x y z
N MET A 1 4.45 52.84 -16.09
CA MET A 1 3.05 52.55 -15.74
C MET A 1 2.99 51.07 -15.43
N GLU A 2 3.22 50.73 -14.18
CA GLU A 2 3.15 49.35 -13.67
C GLU A 2 1.97 49.34 -12.71
N SER A 3 0.95 48.54 -13.02
CA SER A 3 -0.24 48.42 -12.19
C SER A 3 0.09 47.57 -10.97
N GLU A 4 0.34 48.22 -9.84
CA GLU A 4 0.42 47.57 -8.53
C GLU A 4 -0.87 46.78 -8.29
N GLY A 5 -0.72 45.46 -8.16
CA GLY A 5 -1.84 44.56 -7.97
C GLY A 5 -2.45 44.74 -6.58
N ILE A 6 -3.78 44.61 -6.50
CA ILE A 6 -4.58 44.66 -5.26
C ILE A 6 -3.97 43.78 -4.14
N GLN A 7 -3.27 42.71 -4.51
CA GLN A 7 -2.63 41.76 -3.60
C GLN A 7 -1.43 42.36 -2.82
N ASP A 8 -0.66 43.28 -3.43
CA ASP A 8 0.45 43.97 -2.74
C ASP A 8 -0.06 45.01 -1.74
N LEU A 9 -1.20 45.64 -2.05
CA LEU A 9 -1.85 46.59 -1.15
C LEU A 9 -2.35 45.91 0.14
N PHE A 10 -2.87 44.68 0.00
CA PHE A 10 -3.28 43.88 1.16
C PHE A 10 -2.09 43.32 1.96
N ALA A 11 -0.97 43.01 1.30
CA ALA A 11 0.27 42.61 1.99
C ALA A 11 0.83 43.76 2.85
N ALA A 12 0.82 44.99 2.32
CA ALA A 12 1.23 46.20 3.04
C ALA A 12 0.32 46.50 4.26
N LEU A 13 -1.00 46.35 4.11
CA LEU A 13 -1.96 46.55 5.21
C LEU A 13 -1.75 45.55 6.35
N LYS A 14 -1.42 44.29 6.01
CA LYS A 14 -1.15 43.23 7.00
C LYS A 14 0.14 43.47 7.77
N GLN A 15 1.16 44.07 7.15
CA GLN A 15 2.39 44.46 7.83
C GLN A 15 2.20 45.66 8.76
N ALA A 16 1.37 46.63 8.38
CA ALA A 16 1.07 47.80 9.21
C ALA A 16 0.27 47.44 10.49
N GLY A 17 -0.56 46.39 10.46
CA GLY A 17 -1.36 45.95 11.61
C GLY A 17 -0.58 45.25 12.74
N ASN A 18 0.66 44.82 12.49
CA ASN A 18 1.47 44.09 13.47
C ASN A 18 2.42 44.99 14.31
N GLY A 19 2.33 46.32 14.15
CA GLY A 19 3.30 47.28 14.68
C GLY A 19 2.95 48.00 15.99
N SER A 20 1.87 47.66 16.70
CA SER A 20 1.51 48.32 17.96
C SER A 20 1.40 47.35 19.13
N GLN A 21 2.55 46.97 19.69
CA GLN A 21 2.64 46.50 21.07
C GLN A 21 3.06 47.68 21.96
N ILE A 22 2.17 48.07 22.88
CA ILE A 22 2.49 48.88 24.05
C ILE A 22 1.99 48.08 25.26
N SER A 23 2.93 47.60 26.08
CA SER A 23 2.71 47.08 27.44
C SER A 23 2.60 48.27 28.41
N PRO A 24 1.88 48.15 29.55
CA PRO A 24 2.55 47.72 30.80
C PRO A 24 1.62 46.90 31.74
N GLU A 25 2.10 45.78 32.29
CA GLU A 25 2.64 45.60 33.66
C GLU A 25 1.65 45.00 34.66
N GLU A 26 2.14 43.98 35.37
CA GLU A 26 1.56 43.36 36.56
C GLU A 26 2.02 44.10 37.83
N ASN A 27 1.12 44.36 38.78
CA ASN A 27 1.17 43.84 40.16
C ASN A 27 0.14 44.53 41.06
N GLY A 28 -0.37 43.79 42.06
CA GLY A 28 -0.95 44.40 43.25
C GLY A 28 -2.23 43.74 43.75
N GLN A 29 -2.05 42.82 44.70
CA GLN A 29 -3.07 42.31 45.62
C GLN A 29 -3.90 43.44 46.24
N ASN A 30 -5.19 43.20 46.50
CA ASN A 30 -5.85 43.49 47.78
C ASN A 30 -7.29 42.95 47.75
N GLY A 31 -7.59 41.99 48.62
CA GLY A 31 -8.96 41.67 48.96
C GLY A 31 -9.53 42.71 49.90
N ALA A 32 -10.77 43.16 49.65
CA ALA A 32 -11.62 43.72 50.68
C ALA A 32 -13.09 43.62 50.27
N ARG A 33 -13.89 43.28 51.27
CA ARG A 33 -15.32 43.05 51.27
C ARG A 33 -16.06 44.37 51.61
N LEU A 34 -17.30 44.48 51.11
CA LEU A 34 -18.37 45.45 51.43
C LEU A 34 -18.21 46.89 50.88
N GLN A 35 -19.14 47.32 50.04
CA GLN A 35 -20.30 48.14 50.45
C GLN A 35 -21.23 48.36 49.25
N GLU A 36 -22.51 48.09 49.46
CA GLU A 36 -23.60 48.72 48.72
C GLU A 36 -23.47 50.24 48.85
N ASN A 37 -23.86 50.98 47.80
CA ASN A 37 -24.70 52.19 47.91
C ASN A 37 -24.99 52.76 46.51
N ASP A 38 -26.30 52.80 46.23
CA ASP A 38 -27.03 54.02 45.83
C ASP A 38 -26.75 54.65 44.47
N PHE A 39 -27.23 54.01 43.40
CA PHE A 39 -27.46 54.73 42.12
C PHE A 39 -28.88 54.62 41.54
N ASP A 40 -29.83 54.03 42.28
CA ASP A 40 -31.23 53.89 41.83
C ASP A 40 -32.20 54.72 42.70
N GLN A 41 -31.86 55.97 43.03
CA GLN A 41 -32.70 56.81 43.88
C GLN A 41 -33.09 58.18 43.32
N ASP A 42 -33.04 58.41 42.01
CA ASP A 42 -33.69 59.57 41.40
C ASP A 42 -34.73 59.14 40.36
N LYS A 43 -35.88 58.66 40.86
CA LYS A 43 -37.14 58.65 40.10
C LYS A 43 -37.88 59.96 40.41
N LEU A 44 -37.83 60.90 39.47
CA LEU A 44 -38.84 61.96 39.41
C LEU A 44 -40.14 61.34 38.90
N GLU A 45 -41.14 61.20 39.77
CA GLU A 45 -42.52 60.84 39.41
C GLU A 45 -43.26 62.11 38.96
N PHE A 46 -43.73 62.13 37.72
CA PHE A 46 -44.64 63.15 37.21
C PHE A 46 -46.04 62.55 37.23
N ASP A 47 -46.97 63.18 37.97
CA ASP A 47 -48.36 62.76 38.16
C ASP A 47 -49.19 62.73 36.86
N GLU A 48 -48.95 61.75 35.99
CA GLU A 48 -49.81 61.29 34.87
C GLU A 48 -49.63 59.74 34.71
N ASP A 49 -49.42 59.01 35.81
CA ASP A 49 -48.76 57.70 35.79
C ASP A 49 -49.68 56.46 35.67
N SER A 50 -51.00 56.58 35.79
CA SER A 50 -51.85 55.37 35.76
C SER A 50 -51.98 54.74 34.36
N LYS A 51 -51.95 55.55 33.30
CA LYS A 51 -51.94 55.07 31.91
C LYS A 51 -50.54 54.62 31.48
N ILE A 52 -49.50 55.36 31.88
CA ILE A 52 -48.11 55.10 31.51
C ILE A 52 -47.60 53.83 32.20
N ALA A 53 -47.91 53.61 33.49
CA ALA A 53 -47.56 52.37 34.19
C ALA A 53 -48.25 51.14 33.60
N ARG A 54 -49.54 51.26 33.23
CA ARG A 54 -50.27 50.20 32.51
C ARG A 54 -49.62 49.91 31.16
N GLN A 55 -49.23 50.97 30.43
CA GLN A 55 -48.56 50.84 29.14
C GLN A 55 -47.19 50.15 29.28
N GLN A 56 -46.41 50.48 30.32
CA GLN A 56 -45.15 49.82 30.64
C GLN A 56 -45.34 48.34 30.99
N GLN A 57 -46.38 48.00 31.76
CA GLN A 57 -46.69 46.59 32.05
C GLN A 57 -47.11 45.82 30.79
N THR A 58 -47.94 46.43 29.93
CA THR A 58 -48.31 45.80 28.65
C THR A 58 -47.10 45.62 27.75
N PHE A 59 -46.18 46.58 27.74
CA PHE A 59 -44.95 46.50 26.96
C PHE A 59 -44.03 45.40 27.49
N HIS A 60 -43.87 45.30 28.81
CA HIS A 60 -43.10 44.24 29.44
C HIS A 60 -43.65 42.85 29.12
N ASP A 61 -44.98 42.69 29.15
CA ASP A 61 -45.64 41.42 28.80
C ASP A 61 -45.44 41.07 27.31
N ILE A 62 -45.47 42.08 26.44
CA ILE A 62 -45.16 41.91 25.01
C ILE A 62 -43.69 41.51 24.80
N GLU A 63 -42.75 42.12 25.52
CA GLU A 63 -41.33 41.75 25.43
C GLU A 63 -41.05 40.32 25.87
N GLN A 64 -41.71 39.86 26.95
CA GLN A 64 -41.60 38.46 27.39
C GLN A 64 -42.15 37.51 26.32
N ARG A 65 -43.30 37.86 25.71
CA ARG A 65 -43.89 37.08 24.61
C ARG A 65 -42.97 37.04 23.39
N LEU A 66 -42.40 38.18 22.98
CA LEU A 66 -41.48 38.25 21.84
C LEU A 66 -40.20 37.43 22.05
N ARG A 67 -39.71 37.33 23.29
CA ARG A 67 -38.57 36.46 23.64
C ARG A 67 -38.94 34.98 23.64
N SER A 68 -40.19 34.64 23.96
CA SER A 68 -40.69 33.26 23.97
C SER A 68 -41.04 32.70 22.58
N LEU A 69 -41.08 33.56 21.55
CA LEU A 69 -41.39 33.13 20.19
C LEU A 69 -40.29 32.22 19.62
N PRO A 70 -40.68 31.14 18.91
CA PRO A 70 -39.71 30.29 18.24
C PRO A 70 -38.99 31.10 17.16
N ARG A 71 -37.68 31.23 17.32
CA ARG A 71 -36.82 31.84 16.30
C ARG A 71 -36.56 30.84 15.18
N MET A 72 -36.44 31.34 13.95
CA MET A 72 -36.05 30.53 12.80
C MET A 72 -34.61 30.06 12.99
N GLN A 73 -34.43 28.79 13.37
CA GLN A 73 -33.12 28.17 13.47
C GLN A 73 -32.66 27.77 12.07
N THR A 74 -31.59 28.40 11.58
CA THR A 74 -30.88 27.94 10.38
C THR A 74 -29.65 27.15 10.84
N GLY A 75 -29.35 26.03 10.17
CA GLY A 75 -28.15 25.23 10.46
C GLY A 75 -26.84 25.89 10.00
N PHE A 76 -26.88 27.13 9.52
CA PHE A 76 -25.75 27.83 8.93
C PHE A 76 -24.80 28.39 9.99
N ASP A 77 -25.32 28.94 11.10
CA ASP A 77 -24.49 29.47 12.20
C ASP A 77 -23.75 28.37 12.96
N ALA A 78 -24.35 27.19 13.07
CA ALA A 78 -23.70 26.02 13.67
C ALA A 78 -22.53 25.48 12.83
N LEU A 79 -22.49 25.79 11.53
CA LEU A 79 -21.43 25.35 10.62
C LEU A 79 -20.19 26.27 10.71
N SER A 80 -20.36 27.56 11.04
CA SER A 80 -19.25 28.52 11.15
C SER A 80 -18.60 28.52 12.55
N GLY A 81 -19.39 28.26 13.60
CA GLY A 81 -18.93 28.18 14.98
C GLY A 81 -18.41 26.80 15.41
N GLY A 82 -18.49 25.81 14.51
CA GLY A 82 -17.87 24.51 14.70
C GLY A 82 -16.37 24.67 14.80
N LYS A 83 -15.84 24.82 16.02
CA LYS A 83 -14.45 24.48 16.28
C LYS A 83 -14.30 23.03 15.85
N ASP A 84 -13.67 22.83 14.70
CA ASP A 84 -13.18 21.52 14.31
C ASP A 84 -12.32 21.03 15.47
N GLU A 85 -12.87 20.14 16.29
CA GLU A 85 -12.15 19.32 17.25
C GLU A 85 -11.26 18.40 16.42
N ALA A 86 -10.23 18.99 15.80
CA ALA A 86 -9.16 18.31 15.13
C ALA A 86 -8.45 17.53 16.23
N LYS A 87 -8.89 16.27 16.44
CA LYS A 87 -8.23 15.31 17.31
C LYS A 87 -6.73 15.47 17.09
N SER A 88 -6.00 15.84 18.13
CA SER A 88 -4.56 16.05 18.03
C SER A 88 -3.94 14.71 17.62
N VAL A 89 -3.60 14.60 16.33
CA VAL A 89 -2.76 13.52 15.87
C VAL A 89 -1.46 13.70 16.63
N ARG A 90 -1.12 12.76 17.51
CA ARG A 90 0.15 12.77 18.24
C ARG A 90 1.24 12.92 17.19
N LYS A 91 1.92 14.06 17.17
CA LYS A 91 3.16 14.20 16.40
C LYS A 91 4.19 13.39 17.17
N VAL A 92 4.24 12.09 16.87
CA VAL A 92 5.38 11.26 17.23
C VAL A 92 6.52 11.75 16.35
N GLU A 93 7.49 12.41 16.97
CA GLU A 93 8.75 12.73 16.30
C GLU A 93 9.48 11.40 16.07
N ASP A 94 9.18 10.77 14.94
CA ASP A 94 9.94 9.61 14.50
C ASP A 94 11.40 10.05 14.31
N PRO A 95 12.39 9.33 14.87
CA PRO A 95 13.78 9.67 14.69
C PRO A 95 14.06 9.78 13.19
N VAL A 96 14.66 10.89 12.77
CA VAL A 96 14.83 11.35 11.38
C VAL A 96 15.45 10.28 10.44
N SER A 97 16.06 9.22 10.98
CA SER A 97 16.49 8.04 10.24
C SER A 97 15.34 7.21 9.61
N ILE A 98 14.18 7.13 10.26
CA ILE A 98 13.00 6.41 9.75
C ILE A 98 12.36 7.17 8.58
N LEU A 99 12.38 8.52 8.60
CA LEU A 99 11.79 9.34 7.55
C LEU A 99 12.53 9.18 6.22
N HIS A 100 13.86 9.07 6.23
CA HIS A 100 14.66 8.85 5.02
C HIS A 100 14.46 7.44 4.43
N MET A 101 14.23 6.41 5.27
CA MET A 101 13.85 5.07 4.83
C MET A 101 12.43 5.07 4.25
N ARG A 102 11.46 5.66 4.95
CA ARG A 102 10.09 5.83 4.46
C ARG A 102 9.99 6.65 3.17
N LYS A 103 10.86 7.63 2.95
CA LYS A 103 10.87 8.40 1.69
C LYS A 103 11.36 7.56 0.51
N LYS A 104 12.27 6.59 0.74
CA LYS A 104 12.65 5.57 -0.26
C LYS A 104 11.54 4.54 -0.49
N ASP A 105 10.90 4.07 0.59
CA ASP A 105 9.76 3.13 0.51
C ASP A 105 8.46 3.78 -0.03
N ALA A 106 8.32 5.10 0.10
CA ALA A 106 7.23 5.88 -0.51
C ALA A 106 7.54 6.28 -1.96
N GLN A 107 8.84 6.29 -2.35
CA GLN A 107 9.25 6.44 -3.75
C GLN A 107 9.08 5.15 -4.55
N THR A 108 9.07 3.97 -3.90
CA THR A 108 8.49 2.78 -4.50
C THR A 108 6.97 2.96 -4.53
N LYS A 109 6.51 3.71 -5.53
CA LYS A 109 5.09 3.85 -5.86
C LYS A 109 4.46 2.44 -5.81
N LYS A 110 3.35 2.30 -5.08
CA LYS A 110 2.59 1.04 -5.09
C LYS A 110 2.39 0.63 -6.55
N PRO A 111 2.71 -0.61 -6.93
CA PRO A 111 2.62 -1.03 -8.32
C PRO A 111 1.22 -0.72 -8.81
N SER A 112 1.13 -0.12 -10.00
CA SER A 112 -0.15 0.24 -10.60
C SER A 112 -1.08 -0.98 -10.61
N THR A 113 -2.39 -0.82 -10.49
CA THR A 113 -3.34 -1.96 -10.55
C THR A 113 -3.14 -2.78 -11.83
N SER A 114 -2.79 -2.13 -12.95
CA SER A 114 -2.43 -2.81 -14.19
C SER A 114 -1.13 -3.60 -14.07
N GLU A 115 -0.11 -3.06 -13.40
CA GLU A 115 1.18 -3.71 -13.18
C GLU A 115 1.03 -4.93 -12.27
N GLN A 116 0.16 -4.85 -11.26
CA GLN A 116 -0.18 -5.98 -10.39
C GLN A 116 -0.85 -7.13 -11.16
N TRP A 117 -1.68 -6.83 -12.16
CA TRP A 117 -2.38 -7.84 -12.97
C TRP A 117 -1.44 -8.67 -13.86
N PHE A 118 -0.39 -8.04 -14.41
CA PHE A 118 0.56 -8.70 -15.31
C PHE A 118 1.81 -9.25 -14.60
N THR A 119 2.00 -8.91 -13.33
CA THR A 119 3.15 -9.39 -12.56
C THR A 119 2.95 -10.85 -12.16
N LEU A 120 3.74 -11.76 -12.74
CA LEU A 120 3.76 -13.17 -12.37
C LEU A 120 4.12 -13.36 -10.89
N PRO A 121 3.67 -14.42 -10.21
CA PRO A 121 4.11 -14.71 -8.84
C PRO A 121 5.60 -15.09 -8.80
N LYS A 122 6.22 -14.93 -7.63
CA LYS A 122 7.56 -15.45 -7.32
C LYS A 122 7.39 -16.77 -6.55
N PRO A 123 7.38 -17.93 -7.22
CA PRO A 123 7.15 -19.20 -6.57
C PRO A 123 8.37 -19.62 -5.74
N GLU A 124 8.12 -20.40 -4.69
CA GLU A 124 9.18 -21.08 -3.95
C GLU A 124 9.71 -22.27 -4.75
N LEU A 125 11.03 -22.47 -4.73
CA LEU A 125 11.70 -23.56 -5.45
C LEU A 125 11.50 -24.89 -4.72
N THR A 126 10.34 -25.51 -4.91
CA THR A 126 10.08 -26.87 -4.43
C THR A 126 11.00 -27.87 -5.14
N ARG A 127 11.18 -29.06 -4.53
CA ARG A 127 12.06 -30.10 -5.08
C ARG A 127 11.61 -30.59 -6.45
N GLU A 128 10.30 -30.68 -6.68
CA GLU A 128 9.70 -31.10 -7.94
C GLU A 128 9.92 -30.05 -9.02
N LEU A 129 9.62 -28.79 -8.70
CA LEU A 129 9.82 -27.65 -9.58
C LEU A 129 11.27 -27.53 -10.02
N LYS A 130 12.21 -27.70 -9.09
CA LYS A 130 13.65 -27.68 -9.39
C LYS A 130 14.03 -28.74 -10.43
N ARG A 131 13.43 -29.93 -10.38
CA ARG A 131 13.71 -30.99 -11.37
C ARG A 131 13.16 -30.64 -12.74
N ASP A 132 11.94 -30.14 -12.81
CA ASP A 132 11.31 -29.73 -14.06
C ASP A 132 12.06 -28.55 -14.72
N LEU A 133 12.55 -27.59 -13.92
CA LEU A 133 13.38 -26.50 -14.41
C LEU A 133 14.74 -27.00 -14.93
N LEU A 134 15.36 -27.98 -14.25
CA LEU A 134 16.58 -28.63 -14.76
C LEU A 134 16.31 -29.37 -16.06
N LEU A 135 15.16 -30.02 -16.19
CA LEU A 135 14.74 -30.70 -17.40
C LEU A 135 14.62 -29.70 -18.56
N LEU A 136 13.99 -28.55 -18.33
CA LEU A 136 13.86 -27.48 -19.32
C LEU A 136 15.23 -26.92 -19.74
N LYS A 137 16.14 -26.71 -18.78
CA LYS A 137 17.52 -26.31 -19.05
C LYS A 137 18.26 -27.31 -19.96
N HIS A 138 18.02 -28.60 -19.75
CA HIS A 138 18.67 -29.69 -20.48
C HIS A 138 17.83 -30.23 -21.65
N ARG A 139 16.80 -29.49 -22.12
CA ARG A 139 15.87 -29.92 -23.18
C ARG A 139 16.54 -30.44 -24.46
N ALA A 140 17.70 -29.90 -24.81
CA ALA A 140 18.45 -30.28 -26.00
C ALA A 140 18.98 -31.72 -25.99
N ALA A 141 19.07 -32.37 -24.83
CA ALA A 141 19.56 -33.74 -24.68
C ALA A 141 18.45 -34.77 -24.48
N LEU A 142 17.17 -34.35 -24.46
CA LEU A 142 16.04 -35.23 -24.15
C LEU A 142 15.65 -36.12 -25.33
N ASP A 143 15.50 -35.50 -26.51
CA ASP A 143 15.12 -36.19 -27.73
C ASP A 143 16.24 -36.02 -28.78
N PRO A 144 16.85 -37.10 -29.29
CA PRO A 144 17.91 -37.03 -30.30
C PRO A 144 17.45 -36.42 -31.63
N LYS A 145 16.14 -36.34 -31.89
CA LYS A 145 15.58 -35.78 -33.12
C LYS A 145 15.20 -34.31 -32.97
N ARG A 146 15.16 -33.76 -31.75
CA ARG A 146 14.78 -32.37 -31.50
C ARG A 146 16.00 -31.52 -31.19
N HIS A 147 16.38 -30.70 -32.15
CA HIS A 147 17.47 -29.73 -32.01
C HIS A 147 16.89 -28.33 -31.74
N TYR A 148 17.11 -27.82 -30.54
CA TYR A 148 16.71 -26.46 -30.15
C TYR A 148 17.81 -25.45 -30.51
N LYS A 149 17.41 -24.19 -30.70
CA LYS A 149 18.37 -23.08 -30.77
C LYS A 149 19.21 -23.03 -29.49
N LYS A 150 20.52 -22.82 -29.63
CA LYS A 150 21.44 -22.72 -28.50
C LYS A 150 21.08 -21.49 -27.67
N ASP A 151 20.75 -21.73 -26.41
CA ASP A 151 20.39 -20.69 -25.44
C ASP A 151 20.96 -21.05 -24.07
N LYS A 152 21.35 -20.04 -23.30
CA LYS A 152 21.86 -20.19 -21.93
C LYS A 152 20.71 -19.95 -20.95
N TRP A 153 19.73 -20.84 -20.99
CA TRP A 153 18.54 -20.73 -20.16
C TRP A 153 18.90 -20.82 -18.66
N GLN A 154 18.53 -19.77 -17.92
CA GLN A 154 18.63 -19.67 -16.46
C GLN A 154 17.21 -19.59 -15.88
N VAL A 155 17.04 -20.05 -14.64
CA VAL A 155 15.74 -20.01 -13.98
C VAL A 155 15.35 -18.54 -13.76
N PRO A 156 14.22 -18.08 -14.32
CA PRO A 156 13.72 -16.72 -14.09
C PRO A 156 13.35 -16.51 -12.62
N GLU A 157 13.41 -15.26 -12.14
CA GLU A 157 12.99 -14.95 -10.77
C GLU A 157 11.49 -15.17 -10.54
N ARG A 158 10.68 -14.80 -11.53
CA ARG A 158 9.21 -14.87 -11.46
C ARG A 158 8.72 -15.74 -12.61
N PHE A 159 7.92 -16.74 -12.29
CA PHE A 159 7.36 -17.66 -13.26
C PHE A 159 6.12 -18.35 -12.67
N SER A 160 5.29 -18.90 -13.53
CA SER A 160 4.16 -19.74 -13.15
C SER A 160 4.21 -21.06 -13.91
N VAL A 161 3.66 -22.10 -13.30
CA VAL A 161 3.44 -23.39 -13.97
C VAL A 161 1.99 -23.44 -14.41
N GLY A 162 1.76 -23.65 -15.71
CA GLY A 162 0.43 -23.77 -16.30
C GLY A 162 0.23 -25.15 -16.91
N THR A 163 -1.03 -25.54 -17.06
CA THR A 163 -1.45 -26.72 -17.83
C THR A 163 -2.16 -26.26 -19.09
N ILE A 164 -1.86 -26.89 -20.23
CA ILE A 164 -2.52 -26.56 -21.50
C ILE A 164 -3.97 -27.08 -21.43
N VAL A 165 -4.93 -26.18 -21.67
CA VAL A 165 -6.35 -26.53 -21.78
C VAL A 165 -6.67 -26.72 -23.26
N GLU A 166 -6.83 -27.97 -23.67
CA GLU A 166 -7.22 -28.34 -25.03
C GLU A 166 -8.69 -27.95 -25.29
N ASP A 167 -8.97 -27.41 -26.47
CA ASP A 167 -10.33 -27.11 -26.91
C ASP A 167 -11.12 -28.40 -27.23
N LYS A 168 -12.45 -28.31 -27.20
CA LYS A 168 -13.36 -29.40 -27.56
C LYS A 168 -13.51 -29.60 -29.07
N SER A 169 -12.84 -28.81 -29.91
CA SER A 169 -12.88 -28.95 -31.36
C SER A 169 -12.01 -30.12 -31.87
N GLU A 170 -10.81 -30.31 -31.32
CA GLU A 170 -9.85 -31.34 -31.77
C GLU A 170 -9.72 -32.48 -30.76
N PHE A 171 -10.19 -33.68 -31.11
CA PHE A 171 -10.24 -34.81 -30.16
C PHE A 171 -9.08 -35.80 -30.26
N PHE A 172 -8.47 -35.98 -31.43
CA PHE A 172 -7.63 -37.17 -31.71
C PHE A 172 -6.14 -36.87 -31.96
N SER A 173 -5.77 -35.61 -32.24
CA SER A 173 -4.39 -35.27 -32.64
C SER A 173 -3.56 -34.78 -31.46
N SER A 174 -3.95 -33.63 -30.88
CA SER A 174 -3.19 -32.92 -29.85
C SER A 174 -3.58 -33.32 -28.43
N ARG A 175 -4.68 -34.06 -28.27
CA ARG A 175 -5.35 -34.33 -27.00
C ARG A 175 -4.73 -35.49 -26.23
N ILE A 176 -4.33 -35.22 -25.00
CA ILE A 176 -3.80 -36.25 -24.08
C ILE A 176 -4.96 -36.88 -23.30
N THR A 177 -5.00 -38.22 -23.26
CA THR A 177 -6.05 -38.95 -22.51
C THR A 177 -5.91 -38.74 -21.01
N LYS A 178 -7.01 -38.90 -20.25
CA LYS A 178 -7.01 -38.70 -18.79
C LYS A 178 -5.96 -39.55 -18.05
N LYS A 179 -5.60 -40.72 -18.58
CA LYS A 179 -4.62 -41.64 -17.97
C LYS A 179 -3.18 -41.19 -18.17
N GLU A 180 -2.91 -40.55 -19.29
CA GLU A 180 -1.59 -40.07 -19.69
C GLU A 180 -1.29 -38.67 -19.13
N ARG A 181 -2.32 -37.91 -18.74
CA ARG A 181 -2.15 -36.62 -18.05
C ARG A 181 -1.46 -36.82 -16.70
N LYS A 182 -0.28 -36.22 -16.56
CA LYS A 182 0.57 -36.26 -15.36
C LYS A 182 0.67 -34.88 -14.71
N ASN A 183 1.08 -34.85 -13.45
CA ASN A 183 1.15 -33.61 -12.68
C ASN A 183 2.44 -32.81 -12.97
N THR A 184 3.53 -33.51 -13.30
CA THR A 184 4.84 -32.89 -13.56
C THR A 184 5.37 -33.24 -14.94
N THR A 185 6.25 -32.39 -15.47
CA THR A 185 6.87 -32.61 -16.78
C THR A 185 7.80 -33.83 -16.74
N LEU A 186 8.52 -34.00 -15.64
CA LEU A 186 9.37 -35.16 -15.42
C LEU A 186 8.57 -36.47 -15.41
N GLU A 187 7.42 -36.50 -14.73
CA GLU A 187 6.57 -37.70 -14.68
C GLU A 187 6.04 -38.07 -16.07
N SER A 188 5.62 -37.08 -16.85
CA SER A 188 5.24 -37.31 -18.26
C SER A 188 6.40 -37.88 -19.08
N LEU A 189 7.63 -37.39 -18.88
CA LEU A 189 8.80 -37.91 -19.57
C LEU A 189 9.14 -39.35 -19.17
N MET A 190 9.02 -39.68 -17.88
CA MET A 190 9.28 -41.02 -17.35
C MET A 190 8.23 -42.04 -17.76
N ALA A 191 7.00 -41.60 -18.04
CA ALA A 191 5.92 -42.47 -18.53
C ALA A 191 6.12 -42.92 -19.99
N ASN A 192 7.04 -42.29 -20.74
CA ASN A 192 7.31 -42.66 -22.13
C ASN A 192 8.42 -43.72 -22.21
N ASP A 193 8.11 -44.87 -22.79
CA ASP A 193 9.04 -46.00 -22.87
C ASP A 193 10.17 -45.78 -23.89
N ASP A 194 9.92 -45.05 -24.97
CA ASP A 194 10.91 -44.80 -26.01
C ASP A 194 12.03 -43.89 -25.51
N THR A 195 11.67 -42.84 -24.74
CA THR A 195 12.64 -41.95 -24.11
C THR A 195 13.46 -42.70 -23.06
N ASN A 196 12.83 -43.54 -22.25
CA ASN A 196 13.51 -44.39 -21.27
C ASN A 196 14.52 -45.35 -21.92
N ARG A 197 14.12 -46.01 -23.02
CA ARG A 197 15.01 -46.90 -23.79
C ARG A 197 16.21 -46.14 -24.34
N TYR A 198 15.98 -44.97 -24.92
CA TYR A 198 17.05 -44.10 -25.41
C TYR A 198 18.01 -43.67 -24.30
N PHE A 199 17.49 -43.17 -23.17
CA PHE A 199 18.32 -42.74 -22.05
C PHE A 199 19.12 -43.88 -21.45
N LYS A 200 18.53 -45.06 -21.27
CA LYS A 200 19.23 -46.24 -20.76
C LYS A 200 20.40 -46.63 -21.68
N ARG A 201 20.16 -46.69 -22.99
CA ARG A 201 21.20 -47.00 -23.98
C ARG A 201 22.32 -45.96 -23.98
N LYS A 202 21.99 -44.67 -24.12
CA LYS A 202 22.98 -43.58 -24.15
C LYS A 202 23.74 -43.45 -22.84
N TYR A 203 23.08 -43.65 -21.71
CA TYR A 203 23.73 -43.68 -20.42
C TYR A 203 24.78 -44.80 -20.35
N GLY A 204 24.43 -46.02 -20.79
CA GLY A 204 25.37 -47.14 -20.85
C GLY A 204 26.60 -46.85 -21.72
N GLU A 205 26.39 -46.28 -22.92
CA GLU A 205 27.48 -45.85 -23.81
C GLU A 205 28.38 -44.78 -23.17
N VAL A 206 27.78 -43.78 -22.51
CA VAL A 206 28.53 -42.73 -21.81
C VAL A 206 29.30 -43.30 -20.63
N GLN A 207 28.72 -44.21 -19.86
CA GLN A 207 29.37 -44.87 -18.73
C GLN A 207 30.53 -45.76 -19.18
N SER A 208 30.37 -46.55 -20.24
CA SER A 208 31.46 -47.37 -20.77
C SER A 208 32.61 -46.49 -21.27
N LYS A 209 32.31 -45.40 -21.98
CA LYS A 209 33.32 -44.43 -22.43
C LYS A 209 34.03 -43.76 -21.26
N LYS A 210 33.31 -43.30 -20.24
CA LYS A 210 33.90 -42.65 -19.05
C LYS A 210 34.70 -43.60 -18.16
N THR A 211 34.32 -44.87 -18.12
CA THR A 211 35.00 -45.90 -17.31
C THR A 211 36.18 -46.55 -18.05
N SER A 212 36.24 -46.41 -19.38
CA SER A 212 37.35 -46.91 -20.19
C SER A 212 38.68 -46.32 -19.70
N GLY A 213 39.71 -47.17 -19.56
CA GLY A 213 41.03 -46.76 -19.08
C GLY A 213 41.13 -46.36 -17.60
N ALA A 214 40.02 -46.33 -16.84
CA ALA A 214 40.02 -45.96 -15.44
C ALA A 214 40.61 -47.06 -14.53
N LYS A 215 40.46 -46.90 -13.21
CA LYS A 215 40.99 -47.82 -12.19
C LYS A 215 40.62 -49.30 -12.43
N GLY A 216 39.43 -49.58 -12.96
CA GLY A 216 39.02 -50.95 -13.29
C GLY A 216 39.89 -51.60 -14.36
N HIS A 217 40.29 -50.85 -15.39
CA HIS A 217 41.22 -51.32 -16.41
C HIS A 217 42.62 -51.56 -15.81
N TYR A 218 43.13 -50.60 -15.04
CA TYR A 218 44.43 -50.73 -14.38
C TYR A 218 44.52 -51.96 -13.46
N LYS A 219 43.49 -52.20 -12.63
CA LYS A 219 43.42 -53.38 -11.76
C LYS A 219 43.47 -54.68 -12.56
N LYS A 220 42.70 -54.80 -13.64
CA LYS A 220 42.70 -55.98 -14.53
C LYS A 220 44.07 -56.23 -15.16
N VAL A 221 44.76 -55.18 -15.61
CA VAL A 221 46.12 -55.31 -16.17
C VAL A 221 47.10 -55.78 -15.09
N ARG A 222 47.01 -55.23 -13.88
CA ARG A 222 47.87 -55.63 -12.76
C ARG A 222 47.64 -57.08 -12.34
N GLU A 223 46.38 -57.52 -12.27
CA GLU A 223 46.02 -58.91 -11.98
C GLU A 223 46.55 -59.86 -13.06
N ARG A 224 46.44 -59.48 -14.34
CA ARG A 224 47.02 -60.28 -15.44
C ARG A 224 48.53 -60.41 -15.33
N ARG A 225 49.23 -59.34 -14.95
CA ARG A 225 50.69 -59.35 -14.70
C ARG A 225 51.09 -60.19 -13.49
N LYS A 226 50.26 -60.27 -12.45
CA LYS A 226 50.51 -61.10 -11.25
C LYS A 226 50.25 -62.59 -11.51
N LYS A 227 49.42 -62.90 -12.52
CA LYS A 227 49.06 -64.27 -12.89
C LYS A 227 50.06 -64.91 -13.88
N MET A 228 50.85 -64.09 -14.58
CA MET A 228 52.08 -64.55 -15.25
C MET A 228 53.18 -64.74 -14.21
#